data_AF-A0A9Q5I1N0-F1
#
_entry.id   AF-A0A9Q5I1N0-F1
#
_cell.length_a   1.000
_cell.length_b   1.000
_cell.length_c   1.000
_cell.angle_alpha   90.00
_cell.angle_beta   90.00
_cell.angle_gamma   90.00
#
_symmetry.space_group_name_H-M   'P 1'
#
loop_
_entity.id
_entity.type
_entity.pdbx_description
1 polymer ?
#
loop_
_entity_poly.entity_id
_entity_poly.type
_entity_poly.pdbx_seq_one_letter_code
_entity_poly.pdbx_strand_id
1 'polypeptide(L)'
;MASTVTVSLESHLTFLLRPLLSVLPPELCSNLAAELDLAEIHHDLLTQISRWARSDDGQARLRAAQLNPRNYDNMVSLLAGTRTSPSSKPPPDVPPDSESRVQRELNDRKALVAVINGLLSIGCAGGAVWWAADRLGWRDEWKVLLALMVATIVGVSETILFLIWQSRSSLYEPRHSRRQQMLKSNTISSQKKSDDNGVPEEPMRSTHVVRLNLENVDPRLRHRPAHKKNE
;
A
#
# COMPACT_ATOMS: atom_id res chain seq x y z
N MET A 1 12.99 -19.83 5.23
CA MET A 1 11.76 -19.57 5.99
C MET A 1 10.60 -19.98 5.10
N ALA A 2 10.04 -21.16 5.35
CA ALA A 2 8.92 -21.70 4.56
C ALA A 2 7.67 -20.85 4.83
N SER A 3 7.01 -20.40 3.78
CA SER A 3 5.78 -19.61 3.86
C SER A 3 4.63 -20.54 4.27
N THR A 4 4.23 -20.48 5.54
CA THR A 4 3.12 -21.26 6.14
C THR A 4 1.76 -20.75 5.66
N VAL A 5 1.54 -20.75 4.35
CA VAL A 5 0.26 -20.38 3.76
C VAL A 5 -0.61 -21.63 3.76
N THR A 6 -1.70 -21.59 4.51
CA THR A 6 -2.73 -22.63 4.53
C THR A 6 -3.90 -22.23 3.63
N VAL A 7 -4.57 -23.24 3.06
CA VAL A 7 -5.73 -23.09 2.17
C VAL A 7 -6.86 -23.95 2.72
N SER A 8 -8.09 -23.41 2.75
CA SER A 8 -9.28 -24.17 3.14
C SER A 8 -9.53 -25.33 2.19
N LEU A 9 -9.70 -26.52 2.74
CA LEU A 9 -9.98 -27.73 1.98
C LEU A 9 -11.49 -27.89 1.83
N GLU A 10 -12.02 -27.57 0.65
CA GLU A 10 -13.45 -27.75 0.36
C GLU A 10 -13.78 -29.24 0.13
N SER A 11 -15.01 -29.65 0.42
CA SER A 11 -15.44 -31.07 0.32
C SER A 11 -15.35 -31.64 -1.11
N HIS A 12 -15.44 -30.80 -2.13
CA HIS A 12 -15.24 -31.25 -3.51
C HIS A 12 -13.75 -31.57 -3.81
N LEU A 13 -12.80 -30.91 -3.14
CA LEU A 13 -11.37 -31.15 -3.30
C LEU A 13 -10.94 -32.46 -2.64
N THR A 14 -11.46 -32.74 -1.44
CA THR A 14 -11.18 -34.02 -0.77
C THR A 14 -11.62 -35.19 -1.65
N PHE A 15 -12.78 -35.07 -2.30
CA PHE A 15 -13.28 -36.08 -3.24
C PHE A 15 -12.33 -36.30 -4.44
N LEU A 16 -11.71 -35.23 -4.97
CA LEU A 16 -10.81 -35.31 -6.12
C LEU A 16 -9.37 -35.71 -5.77
N LEU A 17 -8.90 -35.39 -4.56
CA LEU A 17 -7.56 -35.72 -4.07
C LEU A 17 -7.48 -37.17 -3.56
N ARG A 18 -8.60 -37.75 -3.13
CA ARG A 18 -8.64 -39.11 -2.58
C ARG A 18 -8.17 -40.20 -3.58
N PRO A 19 -8.58 -40.19 -4.87
CA PRO A 19 -8.05 -41.12 -5.88
C PRO A 19 -6.54 -40.96 -6.11
N LEU A 20 -6.01 -39.74 -5.93
CA LEU A 20 -4.62 -39.39 -6.19
C LEU A 20 -3.63 -40.11 -5.25
N LEU A 21 -4.08 -40.49 -4.04
CA LEU A 21 -3.27 -41.20 -3.04
C LEU A 21 -2.70 -42.53 -3.55
N SER A 22 -3.41 -43.19 -4.48
CA SER A 22 -2.98 -44.47 -5.06
C SER A 22 -1.87 -44.34 -6.11
N VAL A 23 -1.64 -43.14 -6.63
CA VAL A 23 -0.75 -42.88 -7.78
C VAL A 23 0.49 -42.06 -7.37
N LEU A 24 0.39 -41.35 -6.25
CA LEU A 24 1.43 -40.45 -5.76
C LEU A 24 2.71 -41.17 -5.34
N PRO A 25 3.87 -40.49 -5.44
CA PRO A 25 5.09 -40.93 -4.77
C PRO A 25 4.86 -41.06 -3.26
N PRO A 26 5.52 -42.02 -2.58
CA PRO A 26 5.25 -42.35 -1.18
C PRO A 26 5.42 -41.16 -0.24
N GLU A 27 6.40 -40.28 -0.53
CA GLU A 27 6.67 -39.07 0.25
C GLU A 27 5.53 -38.04 0.18
N LEU A 28 4.91 -37.87 -0.99
CA LEU A 28 3.78 -36.94 -1.14
C LEU A 28 2.49 -37.58 -0.61
N CYS A 29 2.36 -38.90 -0.73
CA CYS A 29 1.20 -39.65 -0.28
C CYS A 29 1.05 -39.58 1.24
N SER A 30 2.14 -39.80 2.01
CA SER A 30 2.11 -39.71 3.47
C SER A 30 1.72 -38.32 3.97
N ASN A 31 2.30 -37.28 3.36
CA ASN A 31 2.00 -35.89 3.72
C ASN A 31 0.56 -35.49 3.33
N LEU A 32 0.07 -35.91 2.15
CA LEU A 32 -1.30 -35.63 1.74
C LEU A 32 -2.31 -36.38 2.62
N ALA A 33 -2.03 -37.63 2.99
CA ALA A 33 -2.89 -38.43 3.85
C ALA A 33 -3.02 -37.83 5.26
N ALA A 34 -1.93 -37.25 5.80
CA ALA A 34 -1.95 -36.58 7.10
C ALA A 34 -2.80 -35.30 7.12
N GLU A 35 -2.91 -34.60 5.98
CA GLU A 35 -3.61 -33.32 5.87
C GLU A 35 -5.02 -33.42 5.27
N LEU A 36 -5.40 -34.56 4.69
CA LEU A 36 -6.69 -34.73 4.01
C LEU A 36 -7.89 -34.67 4.97
N ASP A 37 -7.68 -35.05 6.23
CA ASP A 37 -8.70 -35.01 7.29
C ASP A 37 -8.78 -33.64 7.98
N LEU A 38 -7.89 -32.71 7.65
CA LEU A 38 -7.87 -31.36 8.19
C LEU A 38 -8.76 -30.42 7.34
N ALA A 39 -9.31 -29.40 7.99
CA ALA A 39 -10.07 -28.35 7.31
C ALA A 39 -9.17 -27.42 6.47
N GLU A 40 -7.85 -27.46 6.72
CA GLU A 40 -6.84 -26.63 6.06
C GLU A 40 -5.66 -27.48 5.62
N ILE A 41 -5.16 -27.22 4.41
CA ILE A 41 -4.00 -27.91 3.81
C ILE A 41 -2.88 -26.91 3.52
N HIS A 42 -1.63 -27.35 3.61
CA HIS A 42 -0.50 -26.48 3.28
C HIS A 42 -0.40 -26.23 1.78
N HIS A 43 -0.26 -24.96 1.43
CA HIS A 43 -0.10 -24.53 0.04
C HIS A 43 1.15 -25.12 -0.63
N ASP A 44 2.23 -25.29 0.13
CA ASP A 44 3.49 -25.85 -0.39
C ASP A 44 3.30 -27.30 -0.86
N LEU A 45 2.47 -28.08 -0.16
CA LEU A 45 2.14 -29.45 -0.51
C LEU A 45 1.33 -29.51 -1.81
N LEU A 46 0.31 -28.65 -1.93
CA LEU A 46 -0.44 -28.48 -3.19
C LEU A 46 0.50 -28.06 -4.35
N THR A 47 1.42 -27.14 -4.10
CA THR A 47 2.40 -26.71 -5.11
C THR A 47 3.31 -27.87 -5.56
N GLN A 48 3.73 -28.74 -4.64
CA GLN A 48 4.51 -29.92 -4.98
C GLN A 48 3.70 -30.93 -5.81
N ILE A 49 2.43 -31.15 -5.46
CA ILE A 49 1.52 -32.03 -6.21
C ILE A 49 1.28 -31.50 -7.62
N SER A 50 1.05 -30.20 -7.80
CA SER A 50 0.89 -29.61 -9.15
C SER A 50 2.16 -29.74 -9.99
N ARG A 51 3.34 -29.51 -9.40
CA ARG A 51 4.62 -29.71 -10.10
C ARG A 51 4.82 -31.16 -10.51
N TRP A 52 4.51 -32.10 -9.62
CA TRP A 52 4.59 -33.52 -9.93
C TRP A 52 3.58 -33.91 -11.03
N ALA A 53 2.34 -33.43 -10.97
CA ALA A 53 1.31 -33.71 -11.99
C ALA A 53 1.69 -33.18 -13.38
N ARG A 54 2.50 -32.12 -13.46
CA ARG A 54 3.05 -31.59 -14.72
C ARG A 54 4.22 -32.40 -15.27
N SER A 55 4.96 -33.11 -14.42
CA SER A 55 6.13 -33.90 -14.83
C SER A 55 5.73 -35.10 -15.71
N ASP A 56 6.64 -35.55 -16.58
CA ASP A 56 6.37 -36.66 -17.49
C ASP A 56 6.02 -37.97 -16.76
N ASP A 57 6.70 -38.26 -15.63
CA ASP A 57 6.40 -39.42 -14.78
C ASP A 57 5.00 -39.30 -14.14
N GLY A 58 4.67 -38.13 -13.59
CA GLY A 58 3.35 -37.88 -13.02
C GLY A 58 2.22 -38.02 -14.04
N GLN A 59 2.40 -37.47 -15.24
CA GLN A 59 1.43 -37.61 -16.32
C GLN A 59 1.27 -39.07 -16.77
N ALA A 60 2.37 -39.83 -16.90
CA ALA A 60 2.32 -41.24 -17.28
C ALA A 60 1.54 -42.07 -16.26
N ARG A 61 1.80 -41.87 -14.95
CA ARG A 61 1.11 -42.59 -13.87
C ARG A 61 -0.36 -42.19 -13.73
N LEU A 62 -0.68 -40.91 -13.87
CA LEU A 62 -2.07 -40.43 -13.86
C LEU A 62 -2.86 -41.05 -15.03
N ARG A 63 -2.28 -41.10 -16.23
CA ARG A 63 -2.92 -41.76 -17.38
C ARG A 63 -3.08 -43.27 -17.17
N ALA A 64 -2.10 -43.94 -16.58
CA ALA A 64 -2.19 -45.37 -16.26
C ALA A 64 -3.33 -45.66 -15.27
N ALA A 65 -3.59 -44.74 -14.34
CA ALA A 65 -4.71 -44.79 -13.40
C ALA A 65 -6.04 -44.27 -13.98
N GLN A 66 -6.11 -43.99 -15.29
CA GLN A 66 -7.28 -43.41 -15.98
C GLN A 66 -7.74 -42.05 -15.42
N LEU A 67 -6.86 -41.33 -14.74
CA LEU A 67 -7.12 -39.99 -14.22
C LEU A 67 -6.70 -38.94 -15.25
N ASN A 68 -7.51 -37.89 -15.43
CA ASN A 68 -7.22 -36.83 -16.39
C ASN A 68 -6.19 -35.84 -15.80
N PRO A 69 -4.95 -35.75 -16.33
CA PRO A 69 -3.91 -34.88 -15.76
C PRO A 69 -4.29 -33.40 -15.77
N ARG A 70 -5.13 -32.99 -16.72
CA ARG A 70 -5.55 -31.60 -16.93
C ARG A 70 -6.39 -31.05 -15.79
N ASN A 71 -7.13 -31.94 -15.09
CA ASN A 71 -7.95 -31.56 -13.93
C ASN A 71 -7.08 -31.19 -12.73
N TYR A 72 -5.92 -31.83 -12.58
CA TYR A 72 -5.03 -31.62 -11.44
C TYR A 72 -4.07 -30.45 -11.66
N ASP A 73 -3.66 -30.18 -12.90
CA ASP A 73 -2.79 -29.05 -13.23
C ASP A 73 -3.49 -27.69 -12.99
N ASN A 74 -4.64 -27.47 -13.63
CA ASN A 74 -5.35 -26.20 -13.57
C ASN A 74 -5.93 -25.93 -12.18
N MET A 75 -6.51 -26.95 -11.54
CA MET A 75 -7.19 -26.79 -10.26
C MET A 75 -6.21 -26.42 -9.15
N VAL A 76 -5.09 -27.15 -9.05
CA VAL A 76 -4.10 -26.89 -8.00
C VAL A 76 -3.41 -25.54 -8.23
N SER A 77 -3.23 -25.12 -9.49
CA SER A 77 -2.74 -23.77 -9.81
C SER A 77 -3.75 -22.66 -9.51
N LEU A 78 -5.06 -22.92 -9.64
CA LEU A 78 -6.12 -21.98 -9.30
C LEU A 78 -6.25 -21.82 -7.77
N LEU A 79 -6.15 -22.91 -7.02
CA LEU A 79 -6.14 -22.90 -5.55
C LEU A 79 -4.86 -22.28 -4.97
N ALA A 80 -3.73 -22.41 -5.68
CA ALA A 80 -2.52 -21.69 -5.34
C ALA A 80 -2.66 -20.16 -5.49
N GLY A 81 -3.54 -19.71 -6.41
CA GLY A 81 -3.83 -18.30 -6.65
C GLY A 81 -4.84 -17.69 -5.67
N THR A 82 -5.73 -18.50 -5.08
CA THR A 82 -6.74 -18.04 -4.13
C THR A 82 -6.16 -17.96 -2.72
N ARG A 83 -5.52 -16.83 -2.42
CA ARG A 83 -5.14 -16.47 -1.05
C ARG A 83 -6.39 -16.29 -0.19
N THR A 84 -6.69 -17.27 0.65
CA THR A 84 -7.51 -17.03 1.84
C THR A 84 -6.90 -17.82 2.99
N SER A 85 -6.28 -17.11 3.93
CA SER A 85 -5.89 -17.63 5.25
C SER A 85 -7.09 -17.44 6.18
N PRO A 86 -8.00 -18.42 6.31
CA PRO A 86 -9.19 -18.27 7.17
C PRO A 86 -8.83 -18.18 8.66
N SER A 87 -7.68 -18.75 9.06
CA SER A 87 -7.16 -18.77 10.43
C SER A 87 -6.42 -17.47 10.83
N SER A 88 -5.97 -16.68 9.85
CA SER A 88 -5.47 -15.33 10.12
C SER A 88 -6.68 -14.46 10.38
N LYS A 89 -6.96 -14.14 11.66
CA LYS A 89 -7.78 -12.97 12.01
C LYS A 89 -7.38 -11.85 11.04
N PRO A 90 -8.33 -11.24 10.30
CA PRO A 90 -7.99 -10.06 9.53
C PRO A 90 -7.28 -9.10 10.50
N PRO A 91 -6.17 -8.45 10.07
CA PRO A 91 -5.56 -7.45 10.92
C PRO A 91 -6.68 -6.51 11.38
N PRO A 92 -6.75 -6.16 12.68
CA PRO A 92 -7.78 -5.26 13.17
C PRO A 92 -7.81 -4.06 12.23
N ASP A 93 -9.00 -3.69 11.74
CA ASP A 93 -9.20 -2.53 10.86
C ASP A 93 -8.45 -1.36 11.50
N VAL A 94 -7.25 -1.08 11.00
CA VAL A 94 -6.53 0.12 11.39
C VAL A 94 -7.30 1.18 10.63
N PRO A 95 -8.11 2.03 11.28
CA PRO A 95 -8.81 3.09 10.57
C PRO A 95 -7.73 3.82 9.77
N PRO A 96 -7.89 3.92 8.43
CA PRO A 96 -6.85 4.47 7.58
C PRO A 96 -6.47 5.83 8.13
N ASP A 97 -5.20 5.98 8.54
CA ASP A 97 -4.67 7.16 9.22
C ASP A 97 -5.36 8.41 8.66
N SER A 98 -6.25 9.02 9.43
CA SER A 98 -7.10 10.13 8.98
C SER A 98 -6.26 11.25 8.38
N GLU A 99 -5.05 11.43 8.92
CA GLU A 99 -4.03 12.36 8.42
C GLU A 99 -3.63 12.08 6.96
N SER A 100 -3.49 10.82 6.55
CA SER A 100 -3.13 10.46 5.18
C SER A 100 -4.23 10.77 4.17
N ARG A 101 -5.50 10.65 4.57
CA ARG A 101 -6.66 11.04 3.75
C ARG A 101 -6.77 12.55 3.64
N VAL A 102 -6.64 13.26 4.76
CA VAL A 102 -6.64 14.72 4.78
C VAL A 102 -5.49 15.28 3.93
N GLN A 103 -4.29 14.69 3.98
CA GLN A 103 -3.16 15.12 3.16
C GLN A 103 -3.42 14.92 1.66
N ARG A 104 -4.06 13.81 1.25
CA ARG A 104 -4.43 13.55 -0.14
C ARG A 104 -5.45 14.57 -0.64
N GLU A 105 -6.50 14.81 0.14
CA GLU A 105 -7.53 15.81 -0.22
C GLU A 105 -6.95 17.21 -0.36
N LEU A 106 -6.00 17.61 0.50
CA LEU A 106 -5.32 18.89 0.39
C LEU A 106 -4.43 18.99 -0.85
N ASN A 107 -3.75 17.90 -1.22
CA ASN A 107 -2.93 17.86 -2.43
C ASN A 107 -3.79 17.89 -3.70
N ASP A 108 -4.90 17.16 -3.73
CA ASP A 108 -5.83 17.14 -4.85
C ASP A 108 -6.45 18.53 -5.08
N ARG A 109 -6.84 19.23 -4.01
CA ARG A 109 -7.35 20.60 -4.10
C ARG A 109 -6.29 21.57 -4.65
N LYS A 110 -5.03 21.44 -4.22
CA LYS A 110 -3.94 22.29 -4.73
C LYS A 110 -3.66 22.05 -6.20
N ALA A 111 -3.66 20.79 -6.63
CA ALA A 111 -3.48 20.43 -8.03
C ALA A 111 -4.62 20.99 -8.89
N LEU A 112 -5.86 20.84 -8.44
CA LEU A 112 -7.04 21.34 -9.14
C LEU A 112 -7.01 22.87 -9.27
N VAL A 113 -6.66 23.58 -8.19
CA VAL A 113 -6.53 25.04 -8.23
C VAL A 113 -5.41 25.48 -9.19
N ALA A 114 -4.29 24.76 -9.22
CA ALA A 114 -3.20 25.06 -10.16
C ALA A 114 -3.65 24.93 -11.62
N VAL A 115 -4.38 23.85 -11.94
CA VAL A 115 -4.93 23.63 -13.29
C VAL A 115 -5.94 24.72 -13.66
N ILE A 116 -6.85 25.08 -12.74
CA ILE A 116 -7.82 26.16 -13.00
C ILE A 116 -7.11 27.49 -13.24
N ASN A 117 -6.09 27.84 -12.44
CA ASN A 117 -5.33 29.07 -12.66
C ASN A 117 -4.57 29.06 -14.00
N GLY A 118 -4.03 27.90 -14.40
CA GLY A 118 -3.42 27.71 -15.71
C GLY A 118 -4.42 27.97 -16.83
N LEU A 119 -5.56 27.28 -16.81
CA LEU A 119 -6.62 27.43 -17.81
C LEU A 119 -7.17 28.86 -17.87
N LEU A 120 -7.38 29.51 -16.72
CA LEU A 120 -7.86 30.88 -16.67
C LEU A 120 -6.84 31.86 -17.28
N SER A 121 -5.53 31.67 -17.02
CA SER A 121 -4.47 32.51 -17.61
C SER A 121 -4.41 32.38 -19.13
N ILE A 122 -4.57 31.15 -19.65
CA ILE A 122 -4.63 30.87 -21.09
C ILE A 122 -5.85 31.53 -21.71
N GLY A 123 -7.01 31.37 -21.08
CA GLY A 123 -8.26 31.98 -21.52
C GLY A 123 -8.19 33.51 -21.54
N CYS A 124 -7.61 34.13 -20.50
CA CYS A 124 -7.41 35.57 -20.45
C CYS A 124 -6.44 36.06 -21.53
N ALA A 125 -5.32 35.35 -21.76
CA ALA A 125 -4.36 35.72 -22.81
C ALA A 125 -4.96 35.55 -24.21
N GLY A 126 -5.65 34.44 -24.48
CA GLY A 126 -6.33 34.17 -25.74
C GLY A 126 -7.46 35.16 -26.01
N GLY A 127 -8.26 35.47 -24.99
CA GLY A 127 -9.32 36.48 -25.06
C GLY A 127 -8.78 37.89 -25.32
N ALA A 128 -7.66 38.26 -24.69
CA ALA A 128 -7.00 39.55 -24.93
C ALA A 128 -6.45 39.66 -26.36
N VAL A 129 -5.84 38.60 -26.89
CA VAL A 129 -5.36 38.56 -28.28
C VAL A 129 -6.53 38.58 -29.26
N TRP A 130 -7.61 37.86 -28.99
CA TRP A 130 -8.81 37.88 -29.83
C TRP A 130 -9.43 39.28 -29.88
N TRP A 131 -9.57 39.92 -28.72
CA TRP A 131 -10.08 41.30 -28.62
C TRP A 131 -9.18 42.31 -29.35
N ALA A 132 -7.86 42.17 -29.25
CA ALA A 132 -6.91 43.00 -29.98
C ALA A 132 -7.00 42.75 -31.50
N ALA A 133 -7.06 41.49 -31.94
CA ALA A 133 -7.15 41.13 -33.34
C ALA A 133 -8.45 41.60 -34.00
N ASP A 134 -9.55 41.62 -33.24
CA ASP A 134 -10.84 42.15 -33.70
C ASP A 134 -10.78 43.65 -34.01
N ARG A 135 -10.05 44.42 -33.19
CA ARG A 135 -9.81 45.85 -33.45
C ARG A 135 -8.86 46.13 -34.62
N LEU A 136 -8.01 45.18 -35.01
CA LEU A 136 -7.06 45.34 -36.11
C LEU A 136 -7.59 44.89 -37.49
N GLY A 137 -8.81 44.34 -37.57
CA GLY A 137 -9.43 43.93 -38.84
C GLY A 137 -8.73 42.74 -39.53
N TRP A 138 -8.05 41.89 -38.77
CA TRP A 138 -7.40 40.70 -39.31
C TRP A 138 -8.42 39.64 -39.74
N ARG A 139 -8.15 38.95 -40.86
CA ARG A 139 -8.97 37.82 -41.36
C ARG A 139 -9.10 36.76 -40.27
N ASP A 140 -10.30 36.23 -40.08
CA ASP A 140 -10.61 35.28 -38.99
C ASP A 140 -9.75 34.01 -39.02
N GLU A 141 -9.23 33.64 -40.20
CA GLU A 141 -8.26 32.55 -40.40
C GLU A 141 -7.02 32.70 -39.50
N TRP A 142 -6.48 33.91 -39.38
CA TRP A 142 -5.28 34.18 -38.57
C TRP A 142 -5.59 34.15 -37.07
N LYS A 143 -6.80 34.52 -36.66
CA LYS A 143 -7.23 34.46 -35.25
C LYS A 143 -7.24 33.01 -34.75
N VAL A 144 -7.79 32.10 -35.57
CA VAL A 144 -7.87 30.67 -35.22
C VAL A 144 -6.49 30.01 -35.22
N LEU A 145 -5.66 30.29 -36.23
CA LEU A 145 -4.29 29.76 -36.31
C LEU A 145 -3.44 30.15 -35.09
N LEU A 146 -3.54 31.41 -34.66
CA LEU A 146 -2.78 31.92 -33.53
C LEU A 146 -3.30 31.34 -32.20
N ALA A 147 -4.62 31.23 -32.04
CA ALA A 147 -5.22 30.57 -30.86
C ALA A 147 -4.80 29.09 -30.74
N LEU A 148 -4.78 28.35 -31.85
CA LEU A 148 -4.35 26.96 -31.88
C LEU A 148 -2.85 26.82 -31.56
N MET A 149 -2.02 27.72 -32.08
CA MET A 149 -0.58 27.75 -31.77
C MET A 149 -0.33 27.99 -30.28
N VAL A 150 -1.02 28.97 -29.68
CA VAL A 150 -0.89 29.26 -28.24
C VAL A 150 -1.38 28.09 -27.39
N ALA A 151 -2.54 27.50 -27.73
CA ALA A 151 -3.05 26.32 -27.03
C ALA A 151 -2.06 25.13 -27.09
N THR A 152 -1.43 24.92 -28.25
CA THR A 152 -0.43 23.86 -28.44
C THR A 152 0.81 24.11 -27.59
N ILE A 153 1.36 25.34 -27.59
CA ILE A 153 2.53 25.69 -26.78
C ILE A 153 2.25 25.47 -25.29
N VAL A 154 1.07 25.89 -24.82
CA VAL A 154 0.73 25.73 -23.40
C VAL A 154 0.50 24.26 -23.04
N GLY A 155 -0.20 23.48 -23.88
CA GLY A 155 -0.38 22.05 -23.66
C GLY A 155 0.94 21.29 -23.59
N VAL A 156 1.91 21.63 -24.47
CA VAL A 156 3.26 21.05 -24.42
C VAL A 156 4.00 21.47 -23.14
N SER A 157 3.92 22.75 -22.76
CA SER A 157 4.58 23.26 -21.55
C SER A 157 4.06 22.59 -20.27
N GLU A 158 2.74 22.40 -20.14
CA GLU A 158 2.15 21.71 -18.98
C GLU A 158 2.51 20.22 -18.97
N THR A 159 2.52 19.56 -20.13
CA THR A 159 2.90 18.14 -20.23
C THR A 159 4.33 17.92 -19.75
N ILE A 160 5.27 18.77 -20.16
CA ILE A 160 6.67 18.70 -19.72
C ILE A 160 6.78 18.96 -18.22
N LEU A 161 6.05 19.95 -17.69
CA LEU A 161 6.08 20.26 -16.26
C LEU A 161 5.53 19.09 -15.41
N PHE A 162 4.46 18.45 -15.87
CA PHE A 162 3.90 17.26 -15.25
C PHE A 162 4.91 16.10 -15.26
N LEU A 163 5.61 15.90 -16.37
CA LEU A 163 6.64 14.85 -16.50
C LEU A 163 7.82 15.08 -15.53
N ILE A 164 8.27 16.33 -15.40
CA ILE A 164 9.30 16.70 -14.43
C ILE A 164 8.82 16.48 -12.99
N TRP A 165 7.59 16.89 -12.69
CA TRP A 165 7.00 16.67 -11.37
C TRP A 165 6.89 15.18 -11.05
N GLN A 166 6.42 14.36 -11.99
CA GLN A 166 6.33 12.90 -11.83
C GLN A 166 7.70 12.27 -11.57
N SER A 167 8.75 12.69 -12.30
CA SER A 167 10.12 12.20 -12.10
C SER A 167 10.69 12.55 -10.72
N ARG A 168 10.33 13.73 -10.19
CA ARG A 168 10.77 14.17 -8.87
C ARG A 168 9.98 13.50 -7.76
N SER A 169 8.68 13.33 -7.94
CA SER A 169 7.80 12.65 -6.99
C SER A 169 8.19 11.19 -6.76
N SER A 170 8.78 10.49 -7.75
CA SER A 170 9.33 9.15 -7.56
C SER A 170 10.61 9.09 -6.71
N LEU A 171 11.32 10.21 -6.54
CA LEU A 171 12.53 10.30 -5.71
C LEU A 171 12.24 10.77 -4.28
N TYR A 172 11.08 11.38 -4.04
CA TYR A 172 10.58 11.69 -2.71
C TYR A 172 9.78 10.51 -2.15
N GLU A 173 10.42 9.34 -2.05
CA GLU A 173 9.91 8.31 -1.15
C GLU A 173 9.94 8.90 0.27
N PRO A 174 8.79 9.00 0.97
CA PRO A 174 8.72 9.77 2.19
C PRO A 174 9.55 9.06 3.27
N ARG A 175 10.61 9.74 3.71
CA ARG A 175 11.44 9.44 4.90
C ARG A 175 10.64 9.25 6.21
N HIS A 176 9.31 9.35 6.16
CA HIS A 176 8.38 9.20 7.27
C HIS A 176 8.28 7.76 7.81
N SER A 177 8.65 6.74 7.00
CA SER A 177 8.72 5.36 7.48
C SER A 177 9.77 5.17 8.59
N ARG A 178 10.85 5.97 8.59
CA ARG A 178 11.91 5.90 9.60
C ARG A 178 11.50 6.45 10.97
N ARG A 179 10.57 7.41 11.00
CA ARG A 179 10.09 8.01 12.27
C ARG A 179 9.01 7.14 12.93
N GLN A 180 8.18 6.45 12.14
CA GLN A 180 7.21 5.48 12.66
C GLN A 180 7.89 4.18 13.14
N GLN A 181 9.00 3.75 12.53
CA GLN A 181 9.78 2.61 13.06
C GLN A 181 10.42 2.90 14.43
N MET A 182 10.86 4.15 14.69
CA MET A 182 11.42 4.52 16.00
C MET A 182 10.38 4.57 17.13
N LEU A 183 9.11 4.84 16.81
CA LEU A 183 8.04 4.81 17.82
C LEU A 183 7.64 3.37 18.18
N LYS A 184 7.69 2.42 17.22
CA LYS A 184 7.43 1.00 17.49
C LYS A 184 8.56 0.31 18.27
N SER A 185 9.82 0.75 18.10
CA SER A 185 10.94 0.16 18.85
C SER A 185 10.93 0.55 20.34
N ASN A 186 10.40 1.73 20.69
CA ASN A 186 10.32 2.17 22.09
C ASN A 186 9.23 1.44 22.90
N THR A 187 8.18 0.92 22.26
CA THR A 187 7.11 0.19 22.96
C THR A 187 7.57 -1.21 23.37
N ILE A 188 8.41 -1.86 22.55
CA ILE A 188 8.93 -3.21 22.82
C ILE A 188 9.94 -3.20 23.99
N SER A 189 10.71 -2.11 24.15
CA SER A 189 11.66 -1.98 25.27
C SER A 189 11.00 -1.73 26.63
N SER A 190 9.76 -1.20 26.67
CA SER A 190 9.05 -0.98 27.94
C SER A 190 8.40 -2.25 28.50
N GLN A 191 8.12 -3.26 27.69
CA GLN A 191 7.46 -4.48 28.15
C GLN A 191 8.43 -5.54 28.70
N LYS A 192 9.74 -5.40 28.49
CA LYS A 192 10.76 -6.32 29.04
C LYS A 192 11.19 -5.98 30.48
N LYS A 193 10.69 -4.90 31.09
CA LYS A 193 11.09 -4.46 32.45
C LYS A 193 10.05 -4.73 33.53
N SER A 194 9.02 -5.55 33.26
CA SER A 194 7.92 -5.78 34.20
C SER A 194 7.79 -7.20 34.74
N ASP A 195 8.70 -8.12 34.40
CA ASP A 195 8.73 -9.49 34.94
C ASP A 195 10.05 -9.79 35.67
N ASP A 196 10.37 -9.02 36.70
CA ASP A 196 11.33 -9.44 37.73
C ASP A 196 10.78 -9.07 39.11
N ASN A 197 10.00 -10.00 39.67
CA ASN A 197 9.38 -9.90 40.97
C ASN A 197 10.04 -10.96 41.88
N GLY A 198 11.07 -10.54 42.61
CA GLY A 198 11.76 -11.31 43.64
C GLY A 198 11.96 -10.46 44.89
N VAL A 199 10.96 -10.46 45.76
CA VAL A 199 10.93 -9.95 47.16
C VAL A 199 11.57 -11.04 48.07
N PRO A 200 12.05 -10.80 49.33
CA PRO A 200 11.89 -9.64 50.24
C PRO A 200 13.17 -9.14 50.95
N GLU A 201 13.16 -7.92 51.49
CA GLU A 201 13.24 -7.71 52.95
C GLU A 201 12.97 -6.26 53.41
N GLU A 202 12.50 -6.24 54.66
CA GLU A 202 11.94 -5.24 55.57
C GLU A 202 12.71 -3.90 55.84
N PRO A 203 12.14 -2.98 56.66
CA PRO A 203 12.14 -1.53 56.42
C PRO A 203 13.10 -0.73 57.32
N MET A 204 13.45 0.49 56.90
CA MET A 204 13.35 1.70 57.74
C MET A 204 13.88 2.96 57.01
N ARG A 205 13.02 3.98 56.97
CA ARG A 205 13.30 5.35 57.48
C ARG A 205 14.54 6.08 56.94
N SER A 206 14.35 7.04 56.03
CA SER A 206 14.72 8.45 56.31
C SER A 206 14.27 9.42 55.21
N THR A 207 13.77 10.55 55.70
CA THR A 207 13.44 11.83 55.09
C THR A 207 14.55 12.38 54.16
N HIS A 208 14.23 12.84 52.94
CA HIS A 208 14.89 14.03 52.37
C HIS A 208 14.16 14.68 51.15
N VAL A 209 13.50 15.81 51.42
CA VAL A 209 13.59 17.15 50.78
C VAL A 209 13.85 17.28 49.24
N VAL A 210 12.91 17.99 48.58
CA VAL A 210 13.09 18.97 47.45
C VAL A 210 13.36 18.42 46.03
N ARG A 211 12.50 18.77 45.06
CA ARG A 211 12.60 20.00 44.21
C ARG A 211 11.47 20.07 43.18
N LEU A 212 10.70 21.16 43.24
CA LEU A 212 9.84 21.62 42.14
C LEU A 212 10.75 22.05 40.98
N ASN A 213 10.66 21.40 39.82
CA ASN A 213 11.22 21.93 38.58
C ASN A 213 10.07 22.50 37.74
N LEU A 214 9.84 23.77 38.00
CA LEU A 214 9.01 24.69 37.25
C LEU A 214 9.95 25.44 36.29
N GLU A 215 10.32 24.84 35.15
CA GLU A 215 11.18 25.54 34.18
C GLU A 215 11.00 24.99 32.76
N ASN A 216 10.05 25.56 32.02
CA ASN A 216 10.35 26.08 30.69
C ASN A 216 9.23 27.01 30.22
N VAL A 217 9.31 28.27 30.67
CA VAL A 217 8.60 29.40 30.09
C VAL A 217 9.42 29.86 28.90
N ASP A 218 8.81 29.89 27.71
CA ASP A 218 9.43 30.45 26.51
C ASP A 218 8.84 31.86 26.26
N PRO A 219 9.55 32.96 26.59
CA PRO A 219 9.01 34.31 26.58
C PRO A 219 9.46 35.07 25.34
N ARG A 220 9.18 34.58 24.13
CA ARG A 220 9.47 35.33 22.90
C ARG A 220 8.42 35.06 21.84
N LEU A 221 7.46 35.99 21.74
CA LEU A 221 6.93 36.58 20.49
C LEU A 221 5.78 37.55 20.82
N ARG A 222 6.06 38.52 21.72
CA ARG A 222 5.38 39.83 21.71
C ARG A 222 6.12 40.69 20.70
N HIS A 223 5.53 40.95 19.53
CA HIS A 223 5.68 42.23 18.82
C HIS A 223 4.71 42.25 17.63
N ARG A 224 3.59 42.95 17.81
CA ARG A 224 2.69 43.34 16.72
C ARG A 224 2.70 44.87 16.68
N PRO A 225 3.26 45.52 15.65
CA PRO A 225 3.17 46.97 15.51
C PRO A 225 1.76 47.38 15.05
N ALA A 226 1.22 48.39 15.71
CA ALA A 226 -0.03 49.06 15.34
C ALA A 226 0.20 49.92 14.09
N HIS A 227 -0.58 49.69 13.04
CA HIS A 227 -0.60 50.57 11.87
C HIS A 227 -1.66 51.66 12.09
N LYS A 228 -1.20 52.90 12.12
CA LYS A 228 -2.01 54.13 12.11
C LYS A 228 -2.92 54.16 10.88
N LYS A 229 -4.17 54.56 11.09
CA LYS A 229 -5.04 55.15 10.07
C LYS A 229 -4.72 56.65 10.03
N ASN A 230 -4.37 57.15 8.86
CA ASN A 230 -4.45 58.58 8.55
C ASN A 230 -5.56 58.76 7.50
N GLU A 231 -6.31 59.82 7.76
CA GLU A 231 -7.23 60.63 6.91
C GLU A 231 -7.53 60.19 5.48
#